data_AF-A0A937VLM2-F1
#
_entry.id   AF-A0A937VLM2-F1
#
_cell.length_a   1.000
_cell.length_b   1.000
_cell.length_c   1.000
_cell.angle_alpha   90.00
_cell.angle_beta   90.00
_cell.angle_gamma   90.00
#
_symmetry.space_group_name_H-M   'P 1'
#
loop_
_entity.id
_entity.type
_entity.pdbx_description
1 polymer ?
#
loop_
_entity_poly.entity_id
_entity_poly.type
_entity_poly.pdbx_seq_one_letter_code
_entity_poly.pdbx_strand_id
1 'polypeptide(L)'
;DEMRSGRRGHEVVEAHQLRELVNDMPEPRRSEIRARFGTERLRLPKSGLLEKLLVPERLKPEERTLFALDYFIQGIACPFLEEESCSIYNDRPIPCREYLVVSPAENCAKPSPDAVKCLKIPAEVSRAVRCFNPEQSPGRWVTLILALAWASAHPDKLLLRLGTELVHELLSRLVGKEIPGPAT
;
A
#
# COMPACT_ATOMS: atom_id res chain seq x y z
N ASP A 1 21.34 -11.02 10.45
CA ASP A 1 21.03 -10.50 9.09
C ASP A 1 19.52 -10.19 9.00
N GLU A 2 19.05 -9.33 9.91
CA GLU A 2 17.66 -9.23 10.40
C GLU A 2 16.89 -8.01 9.84
N MET A 3 17.38 -7.33 8.80
CA MET A 3 16.80 -6.06 8.32
C MET A 3 15.66 -6.20 7.27
N ARG A 4 15.05 -7.38 7.12
CA ARG A 4 14.22 -7.72 5.94
C ARG A 4 12.80 -8.22 6.21
N SER A 5 12.19 -7.87 7.35
CA SER A 5 10.76 -8.12 7.59
C SER A 5 10.04 -6.83 7.97
N GLY A 6 9.02 -6.44 7.18
CA GLY A 6 8.00 -5.47 7.61
C GLY A 6 8.06 -4.07 7.01
N ARG A 7 7.78 -3.92 5.70
CA ARG A 7 7.52 -2.60 5.07
C ARG A 7 6.52 -2.70 3.89
N ARG A 8 5.25 -3.02 4.16
CA ARG A 8 4.17 -2.89 3.17
C ARG A 8 3.16 -1.84 3.62
N GLY A 9 2.84 -0.90 2.75
CA GLY A 9 1.89 0.18 2.98
C GLY A 9 1.89 1.03 1.72
N HIS A 10 0.71 1.46 1.27
CA HIS A 10 0.57 2.18 0.01
C HIS A 10 1.16 3.57 0.10
N GLU A 11 1.74 4.01 -1.01
CA GLU A 11 2.25 5.36 -1.12
C GLU A 11 1.08 6.35 -1.20
N VAL A 12 1.25 7.53 -0.61
CA VAL A 12 0.24 8.60 -0.59
C VAL A 12 -0.26 8.94 -2.01
N VAL A 13 0.62 8.85 -3.00
CA VAL A 13 0.29 9.01 -4.43
C VAL A 13 -0.75 7.99 -4.89
N GLU A 14 -0.58 6.71 -4.52
CA GLU A 14 -1.51 5.64 -4.92
C GLU A 14 -2.88 5.80 -4.26
N ALA A 15 -2.96 6.40 -3.06
CA ALA A 15 -4.25 6.69 -2.44
C ALA A 15 -5.06 7.71 -3.25
N HIS A 16 -4.40 8.72 -3.84
CA HIS A 16 -5.03 9.65 -4.78
C HIS A 16 -5.45 8.95 -6.08
N GLN A 17 -4.57 8.15 -6.67
CA GLN A 17 -4.86 7.41 -7.90
C GLN A 17 -6.06 6.46 -7.72
N LEU A 18 -6.13 5.74 -6.60
CA LEU A 18 -7.28 4.87 -6.29
C LEU A 18 -8.57 5.67 -6.12
N ARG A 19 -8.51 6.88 -5.55
CA ARG A 19 -9.69 7.75 -5.44
C ARG A 19 -10.20 8.17 -6.81
N GLU A 20 -9.32 8.61 -7.70
CA GLU A 20 -9.71 8.98 -9.06
C GLU A 20 -10.21 7.77 -9.86
N LEU A 21 -9.52 6.64 -9.77
CA LEU A 21 -9.96 5.38 -10.37
C LEU A 21 -11.40 5.03 -9.97
N VAL A 22 -11.73 5.13 -8.68
CA VAL A 22 -13.09 4.86 -8.19
C VAL A 22 -14.07 5.96 -8.62
N ASN A 23 -13.65 7.22 -8.71
CA ASN A 23 -14.50 8.30 -9.21
C ASN A 23 -14.90 8.11 -10.67
N ASP A 24 -13.96 7.64 -11.49
CA ASP A 24 -14.12 7.44 -12.93
C ASP A 24 -14.93 6.18 -13.28
N MET A 25 -15.16 5.28 -12.31
CA MET A 25 -16.05 4.13 -12.50
C MET A 25 -17.49 4.59 -12.79
N PRO A 26 -18.20 3.92 -13.72
CA PRO A 26 -19.62 4.18 -13.95
C PRO A 26 -20.48 3.73 -12.76
N GLU A 27 -21.72 4.20 -12.69
CA GLU A 27 -22.71 3.59 -11.78
C GLU A 27 -23.25 2.28 -12.39
N PRO A 28 -23.62 1.27 -11.57
CA PRO A 28 -23.63 1.25 -10.10
C PRO A 28 -22.25 0.96 -9.46
N ARG A 29 -21.25 0.65 -10.29
CA ARG A 29 -19.95 0.14 -9.86
C ARG A 29 -19.26 1.04 -8.83
N ARG A 30 -19.23 2.35 -9.09
CA ARG A 30 -18.62 3.32 -8.17
C ARG A 30 -19.24 3.27 -6.79
N SER A 31 -20.57 3.26 -6.71
CA SER A 31 -21.30 3.19 -5.43
C SER A 31 -21.04 1.87 -4.70
N GLU A 32 -21.02 0.75 -5.42
CA GLU A 32 -20.72 -0.58 -4.85
C GLU A 32 -19.33 -0.63 -4.21
N ILE A 33 -18.30 -0.19 -4.93
CA ILE A 33 -16.93 -0.16 -4.40
C ILE A 33 -16.85 0.74 -3.17
N ARG A 34 -17.40 1.96 -3.23
CA ARG A 34 -17.43 2.88 -2.08
C ARG A 34 -18.13 2.25 -0.87
N ALA A 35 -19.22 1.54 -1.08
CA ALA A 35 -19.91 0.82 -0.01
C ALA A 35 -19.03 -0.29 0.60
N ARG A 36 -18.30 -1.06 -0.21
CA ARG A 36 -17.36 -2.09 0.29
C ARG A 36 -16.26 -1.48 1.16
N PHE A 37 -15.66 -0.36 0.75
CA PHE A 37 -14.70 0.38 1.58
C PHE A 37 -15.33 0.81 2.93
N GLY A 38 -16.55 1.35 2.90
CA GLY A 38 -17.27 1.76 4.10
C GLY A 38 -17.54 0.61 5.07
N THR A 39 -18.10 -0.49 4.55
CA THR A 39 -18.47 -1.68 5.33
C THR A 39 -17.27 -2.32 6.00
N GLU A 40 -16.19 -2.54 5.25
CA GLU A 40 -15.00 -3.19 5.77
C GLU A 40 -14.24 -2.30 6.78
N ARG A 41 -14.25 -0.97 6.59
CA ARG A 41 -13.66 -0.03 7.55
C ARG A 41 -14.36 -0.07 8.91
N LEU A 42 -15.66 -0.33 8.98
CA LEU A 42 -16.40 -0.45 10.25
C LEU A 42 -15.97 -1.65 11.10
N ARG A 43 -15.19 -2.58 10.55
CA ARG A 43 -14.63 -3.72 11.30
C ARG A 43 -13.35 -3.35 12.08
N LEU A 44 -12.63 -2.31 11.65
CA LEU A 44 -11.33 -1.91 12.21
C LEU A 44 -11.36 -1.37 13.65
N PRO A 45 -12.39 -0.62 14.12
CA PRO A 45 -12.41 -0.10 15.49
C PRO A 45 -12.44 -1.20 16.55
N LYS A 46 -13.04 -2.36 16.24
CA LYS A 46 -13.26 -3.46 17.20
C LYS A 46 -11.96 -4.13 17.68
N SER A 47 -10.84 -3.86 17.00
CA SER A 47 -9.54 -4.46 17.28
C SER A 47 -8.47 -3.43 17.72
N GLY A 48 -8.82 -2.14 17.86
CA GLY A 48 -7.85 -1.07 18.14
C GLY A 48 -6.83 -0.85 17.02
N LEU A 49 -7.07 -1.44 15.84
CA LEU A 49 -6.20 -1.32 14.68
C LEU A 49 -6.42 0.00 13.95
N LEU A 50 -7.63 0.56 13.99
CA LEU A 50 -7.94 1.79 13.28
C LEU A 50 -7.04 2.95 13.73
N GLU A 51 -6.84 3.11 15.04
CA GLU A 51 -6.03 4.18 15.61
C GLU A 51 -4.58 4.06 15.15
N LYS A 52 -4.04 2.83 15.12
CA LYS A 52 -2.68 2.55 14.62
C LYS A 52 -2.56 2.83 13.11
N LEU A 53 -3.62 2.56 12.35
CA LEU A 53 -3.67 2.81 10.90
C LEU A 53 -3.80 4.27 10.51
N LEU A 54 -4.36 5.12 11.39
CA LEU A 54 -4.49 6.56 11.15
C LEU A 54 -3.18 7.31 11.37
N VAL A 55 -2.28 6.76 12.20
CA VAL A 55 -0.95 7.32 12.50
C VAL A 55 0.15 6.26 12.37
N PRO A 56 0.31 5.67 11.18
CA PRO A 56 1.17 4.51 10.99
C PRO A 56 2.66 4.81 11.15
N GLU A 57 3.05 6.10 11.16
CA GLU A 57 4.41 6.54 11.42
C GLU A 57 4.85 6.26 12.87
N ARG A 58 3.88 6.08 13.78
CA ARG A 58 4.12 5.75 15.19
C ARG A 58 4.48 4.27 15.41
N LEU A 59 4.24 3.41 14.42
CA LEU A 59 4.55 1.98 14.52
C LEU A 59 6.05 1.74 14.39
N LYS A 60 6.65 1.22 15.47
CA LYS A 60 8.08 0.87 15.47
C LYS A 60 8.35 -0.30 14.54
N PRO A 61 9.55 -0.41 13.95
CA PRO A 61 9.89 -1.51 13.03
C PRO A 61 9.55 -2.91 13.57
N GLU A 62 9.85 -3.17 14.83
CA GLU A 62 9.62 -4.45 15.51
C GLU A 62 8.13 -4.79 15.69
N GLU A 63 7.25 -3.79 15.75
CA GLU A 63 5.80 -3.97 15.95
C GLU A 63 5.07 -4.26 14.63
N ARG A 64 5.69 -3.97 13.48
CA ARG A 64 5.02 -4.00 12.17
C ARG A 64 4.60 -5.39 11.74
N THR A 65 5.40 -6.41 12.03
CA THR A 65 5.08 -7.80 11.66
C THR A 65 3.87 -8.28 12.44
N LEU A 66 3.84 -8.03 13.75
CA LEU A 66 2.71 -8.36 14.62
C LEU A 66 1.47 -7.57 14.19
N PHE A 67 1.62 -6.27 13.97
CA PHE A 67 0.54 -5.42 13.47
C PHE A 67 -0.06 -5.91 12.14
N ALA A 68 0.79 -6.32 11.19
CA ALA A 68 0.33 -6.87 9.92
C ALA A 68 -0.45 -8.19 10.12
N LEU A 69 0.03 -9.08 11.00
CA LEU A 69 -0.66 -10.33 11.33
C LEU A 69 -2.02 -10.05 12.01
N ASP A 70 -2.07 -9.12 12.97
CA ASP A 70 -3.31 -8.71 13.64
C ASP A 70 -4.34 -8.21 12.62
N TYR A 71 -3.88 -7.43 11.63
CA TYR A 71 -4.71 -6.96 10.52
C TYR A 71 -5.20 -8.11 9.64
N PHE A 72 -4.32 -9.04 9.23
CA PHE A 72 -4.72 -10.18 8.41
C PHE A 72 -5.74 -11.09 9.11
N ILE A 73 -5.60 -11.31 10.42
CA ILE A 73 -6.53 -12.13 11.21
C ILE A 73 -7.93 -11.52 11.29
N GLN A 74 -8.09 -10.20 11.07
CA GLN A 74 -9.42 -9.59 10.99
C GLN A 74 -10.23 -10.06 9.78
N GLY A 75 -9.60 -10.69 8.77
CA GLY A 75 -10.27 -11.15 7.57
C GLY A 75 -10.95 -10.01 6.80
N ILE A 76 -10.36 -8.81 6.82
CA ILE A 76 -10.88 -7.65 6.11
C ILE A 76 -10.67 -7.87 4.62
N ALA A 77 -11.76 -7.99 3.89
CA ALA A 77 -11.70 -8.23 2.46
C ALA A 77 -11.20 -6.98 1.72
N CYS A 78 -10.40 -7.18 0.66
CA CYS A 78 -10.07 -6.10 -0.26
C CYS A 78 -11.35 -5.62 -0.95
N PRO A 79 -11.70 -4.32 -0.95
CA PRO A 79 -12.92 -3.82 -1.58
C PRO A 79 -13.01 -4.10 -3.09
N PHE A 80 -11.86 -4.29 -3.75
CA PHE A 80 -11.77 -4.58 -5.18
C PHE A 80 -11.77 -6.08 -5.51
N LEU A 81 -11.82 -6.98 -4.52
CA LEU A 81 -11.81 -8.42 -4.73
C LEU A 81 -13.19 -8.91 -5.16
N GLU A 82 -13.25 -9.65 -6.26
CA GLU A 82 -14.46 -10.22 -6.85
C GLU A 82 -14.14 -11.59 -7.38
N GLU A 83 -14.89 -12.61 -6.95
CA GLU A 83 -14.63 -14.00 -7.38
C GLU A 83 -13.14 -14.36 -7.20
N GLU A 84 -12.58 -13.94 -6.05
CA GLU A 84 -11.15 -14.13 -5.69
C GLU A 84 -10.14 -13.47 -6.64
N SER A 85 -10.61 -12.58 -7.53
CA SER A 85 -9.81 -11.84 -8.49
C SER A 85 -9.86 -10.33 -8.24
N CYS A 86 -8.75 -9.65 -8.52
CA CYS A 86 -8.69 -8.19 -8.37
C CYS A 86 -9.38 -7.52 -9.56
N SER A 87 -10.49 -6.82 -9.32
CA SER A 87 -11.22 -6.09 -10.36
C SER A 87 -10.47 -4.88 -10.95
N ILE A 88 -9.40 -4.43 -10.27
CA ILE A 88 -8.52 -3.36 -10.73
C ILE A 88 -7.12 -3.90 -11.07
N TYR A 89 -7.03 -5.11 -11.64
CA TYR A 89 -5.74 -5.79 -11.85
C TYR A 89 -4.69 -4.91 -12.55
N ASN A 90 -5.07 -4.15 -13.57
CA ASN A 90 -4.16 -3.29 -14.32
C ASN A 90 -3.71 -2.05 -13.54
N ASP A 91 -4.53 -1.59 -12.59
CA ASP A 91 -4.32 -0.39 -11.76
C ASP A 91 -3.93 -0.75 -10.32
N ARG A 92 -3.60 -2.02 -10.07
CA ARG A 92 -3.30 -2.51 -8.73
C ARG A 92 -2.10 -1.76 -8.13
N PRO A 93 -2.17 -1.36 -6.85
CA PRO A 93 -1.08 -0.67 -6.18
C PRO A 93 0.24 -1.44 -6.17
N ILE A 94 1.39 -0.76 -6.11
CA ILE A 94 2.75 -1.33 -6.12
C ILE A 94 2.91 -2.39 -5.02
N PRO A 95 2.49 -2.18 -3.75
CA PRO A 95 2.59 -3.23 -2.74
C PRO A 95 1.84 -4.51 -3.10
N CYS A 96 0.74 -4.42 -3.86
CA CYS A 96 0.00 -5.59 -4.35
C CYS A 96 0.72 -6.28 -5.52
N ARG A 97 1.53 -5.54 -6.31
CA ARG A 97 2.39 -6.11 -7.38
C ARG A 97 3.60 -6.83 -6.82
N GLU A 98 4.08 -6.38 -5.67
CA GLU A 98 5.27 -6.91 -5.01
C GLU A 98 4.95 -8.01 -3.98
N TYR A 99 3.67 -8.19 -3.63
CA TYR A 99 3.23 -9.27 -2.74
C TYR A 99 3.07 -10.60 -3.50
N LEU A 100 4.20 -11.24 -3.78
CA LEU A 100 4.26 -12.50 -4.52
C LEU A 100 4.39 -13.66 -3.54
N VAL A 101 3.35 -14.47 -3.39
CA VAL A 101 3.32 -15.64 -2.48
C VAL A 101 3.50 -16.93 -3.27
N VAL A 102 4.37 -17.82 -2.77
CA VAL A 102 4.68 -19.13 -3.39
C VAL A 102 4.29 -20.32 -2.51
N SER A 103 3.75 -20.07 -1.31
CA SER A 103 3.14 -21.11 -0.47
C SER A 103 1.74 -21.46 -0.96
N PRO A 104 1.20 -22.66 -0.62
CA PRO A 104 -0.19 -23.02 -0.89
C PRO A 104 -1.18 -21.97 -0.35
N ALA A 105 -2.32 -21.80 -1.03
CA ALA A 105 -3.31 -20.77 -0.72
C ALA A 105 -3.98 -20.99 0.64
N GLU A 106 -4.08 -22.24 1.08
CA GLU A 106 -4.67 -22.64 2.37
C GLU A 106 -3.94 -22.01 3.56
N ASN A 107 -2.65 -21.69 3.39
CA ASN A 107 -1.85 -21.04 4.43
C ASN A 107 -2.33 -19.60 4.72
N CYS A 108 -3.03 -18.96 3.79
CA CYS A 108 -3.63 -17.63 4.00
C CYS A 108 -4.79 -17.66 4.99
N ALA A 109 -5.41 -18.81 5.27
CA ALA A 109 -6.49 -18.93 6.25
C ALA A 109 -5.98 -18.78 7.71
N LYS A 110 -4.70 -19.09 7.95
CA LYS A 110 -4.04 -18.91 9.25
C LYS A 110 -2.59 -18.43 9.03
N PRO A 111 -2.41 -17.17 8.63
CA PRO A 111 -1.11 -16.69 8.18
C PRO A 111 -0.13 -16.61 9.34
N SER A 112 1.10 -17.03 9.09
CA SER A 112 2.25 -16.82 9.96
C SER A 112 3.49 -16.56 9.10
N PRO A 113 4.58 -16.01 9.67
CA PRO A 113 5.84 -15.82 8.95
C PRO A 113 6.40 -17.11 8.32
N ASP A 114 6.12 -18.27 8.94
CA ASP A 114 6.59 -19.58 8.47
C ASP A 114 5.62 -20.23 7.46
N ALA A 115 4.31 -19.97 7.60
CA ALA A 115 3.28 -20.55 6.74
C ALA A 115 3.20 -19.84 5.39
N VAL A 116 3.26 -18.50 5.37
CA VAL A 116 3.11 -17.72 4.13
C VAL A 116 4.48 -17.31 3.59
N LYS A 117 4.89 -17.96 2.50
CA LYS A 117 6.21 -17.74 1.89
C LYS A 117 6.10 -16.73 0.76
N CYS A 118 6.62 -15.52 0.99
CA CYS A 118 6.74 -14.51 -0.05
C CYS A 118 8.05 -14.68 -0.83
N LEU A 119 7.99 -14.56 -2.15
CA LEU A 119 9.17 -14.46 -3.00
C LEU A 119 9.90 -13.15 -2.70
N LYS A 120 11.22 -13.23 -2.50
CA LYS A 120 12.06 -12.04 -2.27
C LYS A 120 12.36 -11.38 -3.61
N ILE A 121 11.93 -10.13 -3.77
CA ILE A 121 12.28 -9.32 -4.94
C ILE A 121 13.59 -8.58 -4.65
N PRO A 122 14.58 -8.56 -5.57
CA PRO A 122 15.87 -7.92 -5.34
C PRO A 122 15.78 -6.41 -5.11
N ALA A 123 14.79 -5.75 -5.71
CA ALA A 123 14.56 -4.31 -5.62
C ALA A 123 13.07 -4.04 -5.38
N GLU A 124 12.75 -3.39 -4.26
CA GLU A 124 11.38 -3.01 -3.86
C GLU A 124 11.11 -1.57 -4.32
N VAL A 125 10.32 -1.42 -5.38
CA VAL A 125 9.87 -0.13 -5.94
C VAL A 125 9.02 0.62 -4.92
N SER A 126 8.14 -0.07 -4.18
CA SER A 126 7.32 0.56 -3.12
C SER A 126 8.18 1.31 -2.10
N ARG A 127 9.31 0.72 -1.72
CA ARG A 127 10.26 1.34 -0.79
C ARG A 127 10.85 2.64 -1.35
N ALA A 128 11.17 2.67 -2.64
CA ALA A 128 11.73 3.85 -3.29
C ALA A 128 10.69 4.96 -3.47
N VAL A 129 9.48 4.61 -3.94
CA VAL A 129 8.38 5.56 -4.18
C VAL A 129 7.84 6.16 -2.89
N ARG A 130 7.82 5.40 -1.77
CA ARG A 130 7.40 5.94 -0.46
C ARG A 130 8.22 7.15 0.00
N CYS A 131 9.47 7.24 -0.43
CA CYS A 131 10.33 8.34 -0.07
C CYS A 131 10.17 9.56 -0.98
N PHE A 132 9.29 9.50 -1.98
CA PHE A 132 8.97 10.67 -2.79
C PHE A 132 8.21 11.69 -1.93
N ASN A 133 8.63 12.95 -2.01
CA ASN A 133 8.05 14.06 -1.24
C ASN A 133 8.06 13.83 0.29
N PRO A 134 9.24 13.57 0.89
CA PRO A 134 9.34 13.24 2.30
C PRO A 134 8.89 14.38 3.22
N GLU A 135 8.96 15.63 2.76
CA GLU A 135 8.47 16.80 3.54
C GLU A 135 6.94 16.85 3.64
N GLN A 136 6.23 16.39 2.60
CA GLN A 136 4.77 16.40 2.57
C GLN A 136 4.18 15.13 3.20
N SER A 137 4.97 14.05 3.25
CA SER A 137 4.55 12.72 3.68
C SER A 137 5.65 11.95 4.42
N PRO A 138 6.18 12.49 5.54
CA PRO A 138 7.29 11.86 6.26
C PRO A 138 6.89 10.49 6.79
N GLY A 139 7.45 9.42 6.20
CA GLY A 139 7.19 8.03 6.59
C GLY A 139 5.74 7.57 6.40
N ARG A 140 4.91 8.36 5.72
CA ARG A 140 3.48 8.10 5.59
C ARG A 140 3.25 6.97 4.61
N TRP A 141 2.46 6.01 5.04
CA TRP A 141 1.84 5.03 4.18
C TRP A 141 0.38 4.93 4.58
N VAL A 142 -0.48 4.59 3.63
CA VAL A 142 -1.91 4.47 3.88
C VAL A 142 -2.29 3.02 3.62
N THR A 143 -3.06 2.38 4.51
CA THR A 143 -3.62 1.05 4.22
C THR A 143 -4.72 1.18 3.20
N LEU A 144 -4.82 0.22 2.27
CA LEU A 144 -5.79 0.23 1.19
C LEU A 144 -7.18 0.61 1.68
N ILE A 145 -7.66 -0.04 2.75
CA ILE A 145 -9.01 0.19 3.30
C ILE A 145 -9.29 1.64 3.74
N LEU A 146 -8.25 2.44 4.01
CA LEU A 146 -8.37 3.86 4.37
C LEU A 146 -8.12 4.80 3.20
N ALA A 147 -7.64 4.29 2.04
CA ALA A 147 -7.14 5.10 0.93
C ALA A 147 -8.14 6.17 0.45
N LEU A 148 -9.40 5.80 0.19
CA LEU A 148 -10.41 6.75 -0.32
C LEU A 148 -10.74 7.86 0.70
N ALA A 149 -10.88 7.49 1.98
CA ALA A 149 -11.18 8.44 3.05
C ALA A 149 -9.98 9.36 3.30
N TRP A 150 -8.78 8.79 3.32
CA TRP A 150 -7.53 9.52 3.48
C TRP A 150 -7.34 10.52 2.34
N ALA A 151 -7.47 10.08 1.09
CA ALA A 151 -7.33 10.93 -0.09
C ALA A 151 -8.40 12.03 -0.15
N SER A 152 -9.60 11.80 0.38
CA SER A 152 -10.63 12.85 0.48
C SER A 152 -10.29 13.93 1.51
N ALA A 153 -9.63 13.54 2.61
CA ALA A 153 -9.25 14.47 3.68
C ALA A 153 -7.93 15.23 3.41
N HIS A 154 -7.10 14.74 2.49
CA HIS A 154 -5.82 15.33 2.15
C HIS A 154 -5.84 15.70 0.67
N PRO A 155 -5.94 16.98 0.29
CA PRO A 155 -5.86 17.35 -1.12
C PRO A 155 -4.52 16.92 -1.74
N ASP A 156 -4.54 16.51 -3.00
CA ASP A 156 -3.31 16.21 -3.73
C ASP A 156 -2.53 17.52 -3.91
N LYS A 157 -1.37 17.59 -3.25
CA LYS A 157 -0.44 18.72 -3.27
C LYS A 157 0.90 18.33 -3.88
N LEU A 158 0.94 17.21 -4.61
CA LEU A 158 2.15 16.74 -5.26
C LEU A 158 2.66 17.81 -6.20
N LEU A 159 3.93 18.18 -6.01
CA LEU A 159 4.59 19.14 -6.88
C LEU A 159 4.83 18.47 -8.24
N LEU A 160 4.46 19.16 -9.31
CA LEU A 160 4.82 18.75 -10.66
C LEU A 160 6.34 18.80 -10.79
N ARG A 161 6.91 17.67 -11.18
CA ARG A 161 8.34 17.48 -11.42
C ARG A 161 8.55 16.90 -12.80
N LEU A 162 9.75 17.10 -13.35
CA LEU A 162 10.10 16.48 -14.62
C LEU A 162 10.12 14.96 -14.43
N GLY A 163 9.56 14.22 -15.41
CA GLY A 163 9.54 12.76 -15.36
C GLY A 163 10.95 12.16 -15.25
N THR A 164 11.94 12.79 -15.87
CA THR A 164 13.36 12.40 -15.78
C THR A 164 13.93 12.52 -14.37
N GLU A 165 13.54 13.56 -13.61
CA GLU A 165 13.93 13.71 -12.20
C GLU A 165 13.32 12.62 -11.34
N LEU A 166 12.05 12.28 -11.55
CA LEU A 166 11.36 11.22 -10.81
C LEU A 166 11.99 9.85 -11.09
N VAL A 167 12.30 9.55 -12.35
CA VAL A 167 12.98 8.31 -12.74
C VAL A 167 14.39 8.25 -12.17
N HIS A 168 15.15 9.35 -12.23
CA HIS A 168 16.49 9.42 -11.65
C HIS A 168 16.48 9.19 -10.14
N GLU A 169 15.55 9.83 -9.42
CA GLU A 169 15.39 9.64 -7.98
C GLU A 169 14.97 8.19 -7.66
N LEU A 170 14.02 7.63 -8.42
CA LEU A 170 13.59 6.24 -8.27
C LEU A 170 14.78 5.29 -8.38
N LEU A 171 15.55 5.39 -9.47
CA LEU A 171 16.67 4.50 -9.73
C LEU A 171 17.79 4.68 -8.70
N SER A 172 18.09 5.92 -8.30
CA SER A 172 19.06 6.21 -7.23
C SER A 172 18.66 5.51 -5.92
N ARG A 173 17.37 5.58 -5.55
CA ARG A 173 16.84 4.94 -4.33
C ARG A 173 16.78 3.41 -4.44
N LEU A 174 16.47 2.88 -5.62
CA LEU A 174 16.43 1.44 -5.88
C LEU A 174 17.81 0.80 -5.74
N VAL A 175 18.84 1.45 -6.30
CA VAL A 175 20.23 0.96 -6.26
C VAL A 175 20.92 1.33 -4.93
N GLY A 176 20.37 2.29 -4.18
CA GLY A 176 20.93 2.74 -2.90
C GLY A 176 22.18 3.60 -3.05
N LYS A 177 22.40 4.21 -4.22
CA LYS A 177 23.49 5.13 -4.52
C LYS A 177 23.04 6.14 -5.56
N GLU A 178 23.66 7.31 -5.56
CA GLU A 178 23.43 8.31 -6.59
C GLU A 178 23.93 7.79 -7.94
N ILE A 179 23.05 7.84 -8.95
CA ILE A 179 23.41 7.51 -10.34
C ILE A 179 23.67 8.80 -11.11
N PRO A 180 24.45 8.77 -12.21
CA PRO A 180 24.62 9.93 -13.07
C PRO A 180 23.27 10.51 -13.51
N GLY A 181 23.15 11.83 -13.45
CA GLY A 181 21.95 12.55 -13.87
C GLY A 181 21.61 12.35 -15.35
N PRO A 182 20.35 12.59 -15.76
CA PRO A 182 20.01 12.61 -17.17
C PRO A 182 20.88 13.64 -17.90
N ALA A 183 21.41 13.27 -19.07
CA ALA A 183 22.09 14.21 -19.95
C ALA A 183 21.08 15.30 -20.37
N THR A 184 21.45 16.56 -20.16
CA THR A 184 20.67 17.74 -20.58
C THR A 184 20.63 17.89 -22.08
#